data_AF-A0A0U5CKA6-F1
#
_entry.id   AF-A0A0U5CKA6-F1
#
_cell.length_a   1.000
_cell.length_b   1.000
_cell.length_c   1.000
_cell.angle_alpha   90.00
_cell.angle_beta   90.00
_cell.angle_gamma   90.00
#
_symmetry.space_group_name_H-M   'P 1'
#
loop_
_entity.id
_entity.type
_entity.pdbx_description
1 polymer ?
#
loop_
_entity_poly.entity_id
_entity_poly.type
_entity_poly.pdbx_seq_one_letter_code
_entity_poly.pdbx_strand_id
1 'polypeptide(L)'
;MHPDIFPNPEEFDPERWSRAAAKGARLDKYLVNFSKGTRMCVGLNLAYAELFLVIATMVRRFDMELYESPKASIELARDFGTPWPDKGGLSVRAIITRVITE
;
A
#
# COMPACT_ATOMS: atom_id res chain seq x y z
N MET A 1 -2.31 6.03 12.77
CA MET A 1 -0.94 6.58 12.88
C MET A 1 -0.53 6.72 14.36
N HIS A 2 -0.74 5.69 15.18
CA HIS A 2 -0.43 5.77 16.62
C HIS A 2 1.04 5.41 16.86
N PRO A 3 1.90 6.34 17.31
CA PRO A 3 3.35 6.12 17.37
C PRO A 3 3.74 5.01 18.35
N ASP A 4 3.01 4.85 19.47
CA ASP A 4 3.29 3.80 20.45
C ASP A 4 3.02 2.38 19.93
N ILE A 5 2.20 2.25 18.87
CA ILE A 5 1.88 0.96 18.23
C ILE A 5 2.76 0.79 16.99
N PHE A 6 2.92 1.85 16.20
CA PHE A 6 3.66 1.88 14.95
C PHE A 6 4.75 2.96 15.03
N PRO A 7 5.99 2.62 15.45
CA PRO A 7 7.10 3.58 15.50
C PRO A 7 7.35 4.20 14.12
N ASN A 8 7.50 5.52 14.01
CA ASN A 8 7.51 6.23 12.71
C ASN A 8 6.31 5.83 11.82
N PRO A 9 5.07 6.15 12.24
CA PRO A 9 3.87 5.66 11.58
C PRO A 9 3.64 6.22 10.18
N GLU A 10 4.34 7.31 9.82
CA GLU A 10 4.25 7.98 8.52
C GLU A 10 5.31 7.45 7.52
N GLU A 11 6.24 6.61 7.97
CA GLU A 11 7.27 6.03 7.11
C GLU A 11 6.78 4.70 6.49
N PHE A 12 7.00 4.57 5.17
CA PHE A 12 6.82 3.29 4.48
C PHE A 12 7.96 2.33 4.83
N ASP A 13 7.72 1.49 5.83
CA ASP A 13 8.66 0.49 6.35
C ASP A 13 8.02 -0.90 6.31
N PRO A 14 8.22 -1.66 5.20
CA PRO A 14 7.71 -3.03 5.07
C PRO A 14 8.29 -3.99 6.11
N GLU A 15 9.55 -3.80 6.50
CA GLU A 15 10.26 -4.70 7.41
C GLU A 15 9.72 -4.63 8.85
N ARG A 16 8.93 -3.61 9.17
CA ARG A 16 8.18 -3.51 10.44
C ARG A 16 7.44 -4.78 10.81
N TRP A 17 6.80 -5.42 9.83
CA TRP A 17 5.98 -6.61 10.06
C TRP A 17 6.85 -7.82 10.42
N SER A 18 7.96 -8.02 9.70
CA SER A 18 8.95 -9.06 9.99
C SER A 18 9.59 -8.87 11.37
N ARG A 19 9.98 -7.64 11.71
CA ARG A 19 10.57 -7.31 13.02
C ARG A 19 9.58 -7.51 14.16
N ALA A 20 8.30 -7.20 13.97
CA ALA A 20 7.26 -7.44 14.96
C ALA A 20 7.04 -8.95 15.17
N ALA A 21 6.94 -9.73 14.08
CA ALA A 21 6.76 -11.17 14.14
C ALA A 21 7.92 -11.87 14.86
N ALA A 22 9.17 -11.48 14.59
CA ALA A 22 10.35 -12.01 15.27
C ALA A 22 10.35 -11.78 16.80
N LYS A 23 9.64 -10.74 17.27
CA LYS A 23 9.46 -10.41 18.69
C LYS A 23 8.18 -11.00 19.28
N GLY A 24 7.43 -11.82 18.53
CA GLY A 24 6.13 -12.36 18.94
C GLY A 24 5.00 -11.32 19.00
N ALA A 25 5.20 -10.12 18.46
CA ALA A 25 4.21 -9.06 18.47
C ALA A 25 3.19 -9.21 17.33
N ARG A 26 1.90 -9.21 17.69
CA ARG A 26 0.76 -9.29 16.77
C ARG A 26 0.34 -7.91 16.29
N LEU A 27 1.15 -7.28 15.44
CA LEU A 27 0.88 -5.91 14.95
C LEU A 27 -0.37 -5.85 14.05
N ASP A 28 -0.67 -6.95 13.35
CA ASP A 28 -1.84 -7.13 12.49
C ASP A 28 -3.18 -6.90 13.22
N LYS A 29 -3.22 -7.13 14.53
CA LYS A 29 -4.42 -6.87 15.34
C LYS A 29 -4.81 -5.39 15.39
N TYR A 30 -3.87 -4.48 15.13
CA TYR A 30 -4.11 -3.03 15.10
C TYR A 30 -4.34 -2.48 13.69
N LEU A 31 -4.16 -3.29 12.64
CA LEU A 31 -4.39 -2.87 11.26
C LEU A 31 -5.87 -3.00 10.89
N VAL A 32 -6.52 -1.88 10.55
CA VAL A 32 -7.98 -1.78 10.34
C VAL A 32 -8.37 -1.22 8.96
N ASN A 33 -7.49 -1.35 7.96
CA ASN A 33 -7.70 -0.83 6.59
C ASN A 33 -8.91 -1.43 5.85
N PHE A 34 -9.40 -2.59 6.30
CA PHE A 34 -10.62 -3.23 5.79
C PHE A 34 -11.74 -3.28 6.84
N SER A 35 -11.69 -2.40 7.84
CA SER A 35 -12.51 -2.49 9.07
C SER A 35 -12.29 -3.82 9.81
N LYS A 36 -13.03 -4.03 10.91
CA LYS A 36 -13.03 -5.30 11.66
C LYS A 36 -14.43 -5.64 12.19
N GLY A 37 -14.61 -6.88 12.62
CA GLY A 37 -15.87 -7.37 13.19
C GLY A 37 -16.94 -7.61 12.13
N THR A 38 -18.21 -7.43 12.53
CA THR A 38 -19.38 -7.74 11.69
C THR A 38 -19.55 -6.84 10.47
N ARG A 39 -18.84 -5.71 10.42
CA ARG A 39 -18.83 -4.76 9.30
C ARG A 39 -17.48 -4.72 8.56
N MET A 40 -16.70 -5.80 8.67
CA MET A 40 -15.47 -5.94 7.89
C MET A 40 -15.79 -5.98 6.39
N CYS A 41 -14.87 -5.48 5.58
CA CYS A 41 -14.99 -5.52 4.12
C CYS A 41 -15.23 -6.95 3.64
N VAL A 42 -16.37 -7.19 3.00
CA VAL A 42 -16.73 -8.49 2.42
C VAL A 42 -15.75 -8.93 1.32
N GLY A 43 -15.11 -7.96 0.66
CA GLY A 43 -14.16 -8.16 -0.43
C GLY A 43 -12.71 -8.40 0.01
N LEU A 44 -12.41 -8.54 1.30
CA LEU A 44 -11.03 -8.65 1.83
C LEU A 44 -10.16 -9.67 1.07
N ASN A 45 -10.68 -10.88 0.88
CA ASN A 45 -9.93 -11.97 0.25
C ASN A 45 -9.68 -11.71 -1.24
N LEU A 46 -10.69 -11.16 -1.94
CA LEU A 46 -10.55 -10.78 -3.35
C LEU A 46 -9.54 -9.65 -3.51
N ALA A 47 -9.63 -8.60 -2.69
CA ALA A 47 -8.71 -7.48 -2.71
C ALA A 47 -7.25 -7.91 -2.52
N TYR A 48 -6.98 -8.85 -1.60
CA TYR A 48 -5.63 -9.40 -1.46
C TYR A 48 -5.19 -10.22 -2.66
N ALA A 49 -6.05 -11.08 -3.20
CA ALA A 49 -5.72 -11.86 -4.39
C ALA A 49 -5.35 -10.96 -5.57
N GLU A 50 -6.17 -9.93 -5.83
CA GLU A 50 -5.91 -8.94 -6.88
C GLU A 50 -4.62 -8.15 -6.63
N LEU A 51 -4.41 -7.67 -5.39
CA LEU A 51 -3.20 -6.93 -5.03
C LEU A 51 -1.94 -7.74 -5.30
N PHE A 52 -1.91 -9.01 -4.87
CA PHE A 52 -0.75 -9.87 -5.10
C PHE A 52 -0.54 -10.19 -6.57
N LEU A 53 -1.61 -10.50 -7.32
CA LEU A 53 -1.52 -10.81 -8.75
C LEU A 53 -1.03 -9.60 -9.56
N VAL A 54 -1.55 -8.40 -9.28
CA VAL A 54 -1.17 -7.17 -9.98
C VAL A 54 0.29 -6.82 -9.68
N ILE A 55 0.70 -6.79 -8.41
CA ILE A 55 2.09 -6.46 -8.04
C ILE A 55 3.06 -7.49 -8.62
N ALA A 56 2.76 -8.78 -8.48
CA ALA A 56 3.62 -9.83 -9.01
C ALA A 56 3.73 -9.75 -10.54
N THR A 57 2.64 -9.45 -11.23
CA THR A 57 2.65 -9.27 -12.70
C THR A 57 3.48 -8.06 -13.09
N MET A 58 3.27 -6.92 -12.43
CA MET A 58 4.03 -5.68 -12.69
C MET A 58 5.54 -5.91 -12.55
N VAL A 59 5.96 -6.48 -11.41
CA VAL A 59 7.38 -6.70 -11.11
C VAL A 59 8.02 -7.76 -12.01
N ARG A 60 7.28 -8.79 -12.43
CA ARG A 60 7.83 -9.89 -13.23
C ARG A 60 7.82 -9.63 -14.73
N ARG A 61 6.97 -8.73 -15.23
CA ARG A 61 6.72 -8.55 -16.67
C ARG A 61 7.23 -7.22 -17.22
N PHE A 62 7.57 -6.25 -16.37
CA PHE A 62 7.95 -4.91 -16.85
C PHE A 62 9.09 -4.33 -16.02
N ASP A 63 10.08 -3.75 -16.71
CA ASP A 63 10.88 -2.70 -16.12
C ASP A 63 10.15 -1.37 -16.33
N MET A 64 10.11 -0.56 -15.27
CA MET A 64 9.34 0.68 -15.24
C MET A 64 10.14 1.79 -14.60
N GLU A 65 10.00 3.00 -15.14
CA GLU A 65 10.53 4.22 -14.56
C GLU A 65 9.40 5.20 -14.27
N LEU A 66 9.55 5.95 -13.18
CA LEU A 66 8.56 6.94 -12.78
C LEU A 66 8.53 8.08 -13.81
N TYR A 67 7.33 8.43 -14.29
CA TYR A 67 7.13 9.49 -15.27
C TYR A 67 6.22 10.57 -14.69
N GLU A 68 6.70 11.81 -14.64
CA GLU A 68 5.91 13.00 -14.23
C GLU A 68 4.95 12.76 -13.05
N SER A 69 5.43 12.11 -11.99
CA SER A 69 4.64 11.75 -10.81
C SER A 69 5.20 12.46 -9.58
N PRO A 70 4.84 13.74 -9.38
CA PRO A 70 5.32 14.50 -8.23
C PRO A 70 4.78 13.90 -6.93
N LYS A 71 5.54 13.99 -5.83
CA LYS A 71 5.10 13.48 -4.51
C LYS A 71 3.70 14.02 -4.11
N ALA A 72 3.40 15.26 -4.47
CA ALA A 72 2.11 15.88 -4.21
C ALA A 72 0.91 15.14 -4.85
N SER A 73 1.11 14.28 -5.87
CA SER A 73 0.04 13.47 -6.47
C SER A 73 -0.30 12.20 -5.69
N ILE A 74 0.45 11.90 -4.63
CA ILE A 74 0.25 10.74 -3.75
C ILE A 74 0.24 11.09 -2.26
N GLU A 75 0.57 12.31 -1.89
CA GLU A 75 0.61 12.76 -0.50
C GLU A 75 -0.80 12.81 0.10
N LEU A 76 -0.97 12.24 1.29
CA LEU A 76 -2.27 12.09 1.90
C LEU A 76 -2.69 13.41 2.54
N ALA A 77 -3.51 14.20 1.85
CA ALA A 77 -3.98 15.49 2.35
C ALA A 77 -5.46 15.46 2.79
N ARG A 78 -6.26 14.53 2.24
CA ARG A 78 -7.70 14.43 2.47
C ARG A 78 -8.10 12.98 2.73
N ASP A 79 -8.94 12.74 3.73
CA ASP A 79 -9.44 11.41 4.06
C ASP A 79 -10.92 11.26 3.64
N PHE A 80 -11.16 10.45 2.61
CA PHE A 80 -12.49 10.08 2.11
C PHE A 80 -12.71 8.57 2.20
N GLY A 81 -12.22 7.94 3.28
CA GLY A 81 -12.22 6.48 3.46
C GLY A 81 -11.08 5.78 2.71
N THR A 82 -10.72 6.29 1.55
CA THR A 82 -9.37 6.16 0.99
C THR A 82 -8.71 7.54 1.02
N PRO A 83 -7.39 7.64 1.23
CA PRO A 83 -6.72 8.92 1.28
C PRO A 83 -6.47 9.49 -0.12
N TRP A 84 -6.61 10.80 -0.26
CA TRP A 84 -6.49 11.54 -1.52
C TRP A 84 -5.45 12.66 -1.42
N PRO A 85 -4.81 13.02 -2.55
CA PRO A 85 -4.01 14.23 -2.69
C PRO A 85 -4.83 15.50 -2.43
N ASP A 86 -4.15 16.62 -2.19
CA ASP A 86 -4.79 17.94 -2.01
C ASP A 86 -5.58 18.35 -3.26
N LYS A 87 -5.04 18.07 -4.45
CA LYS A 87 -5.62 18.41 -5.75
C LYS A 87 -5.73 17.20 -6.65
N GLY A 88 -6.81 17.14 -7.43
CA GLY A 88 -7.05 16.05 -8.38
C GLY A 88 -7.31 14.71 -7.68
N GLY A 89 -7.03 13.62 -8.41
CA GLY A 89 -7.10 12.24 -7.90
C GLY A 89 -5.72 11.63 -7.69
N LEU A 90 -5.68 10.53 -6.93
CA LEU A 90 -4.46 9.73 -6.75
C LEU A 90 -3.94 9.31 -8.14
N SER A 91 -2.71 9.69 -8.46
CA SER A 91 -2.12 9.36 -9.76
C SER A 91 -0.63 9.07 -9.64
N VAL A 92 -0.25 7.94 -10.24
CA VAL A 92 1.13 7.54 -10.48
C VAL A 92 1.22 7.15 -11.95
N ARG A 93 2.15 7.76 -12.65
CA ARG A 93 2.45 7.49 -14.06
C ARG A 93 3.84 6.89 -14.13
N ALA A 94 3.98 5.85 -14.94
CA ALA A 94 5.24 5.19 -15.19
C ALA A 94 5.37 4.87 -16.68
N ILE A 95 6.60 4.92 -17.20
CA ILE A 95 6.93 4.45 -18.53
C ILE A 95 7.48 3.04 -18.40
N ILE A 96 6.98 2.13 -19.24
CA ILE A 96 7.58 0.80 -19.41
C ILE A 96 8.83 0.98 -20.26
N THR A 97 10.00 0.75 -19.67
CA THR A 97 11.29 0.83 -20.37
C THR A 97 11.63 -0.49 -21.06
N ARG A 98 11.12 -1.61 -20.53
CA ARG A 98 11.28 -2.94 -21.12
C ARG A 98 10.14 -3.87 -20.73
N VAL A 99 9.70 -4.71 -21.66
CA VAL A 99 8.82 -5.85 -21.37
C VAL A 99 9.68 -7.10 -21.15
N ILE A 100 9.49 -7.75 -20.01
CA ILE A 100 10.19 -8.97 -19.61
C ILE A 100 9.37 -10.17 -20.11
N THR A 101 9.72 -10.63 -21.29
CA THR A 101 9.47 -12.01 -21.73
C THR A 101 10.56 -12.90 -21.14
N GLU A 102 10.20 -14.13 -20.74
CA GLU A 102 11.14 -15.13 -20.20
C GLU A 102 12.47 -15.21 -20.98
#